data_AF-A0A7W9E5X9-F1
#
_entry.id   AF-A0A7W9E5X9-F1
#
_cell.length_a   1.000
_cell.length_b   1.000
_cell.length_c   1.000
_cell.angle_alpha   90.00
_cell.angle_beta   90.00
_cell.angle_gamma   90.00
#
_symmetry.space_group_name_H-M   'P 1'
#
loop_
_entity.id
_entity.type
_entity.pdbx_description
1 polymer ?
#
loop_
_entity_poly.entity_id
_entity_poly.type
_entity_poly.pdbx_seq_one_letter_code
_entity_poly.pdbx_strand_id
1 'polypeptide(L)'
;MIRIFHHIGRLNAAADAMRAQDWVKAERNIEACFNQFGLQIPSRDAIPMMNMSAAVIYYRNHKAEPALKALEATIDQLRAGRVGSLSDASYLARYCFELAEFCAGRFPDHEPAFLAEASRAQEQTLPFNPRKVRRDFLSLFPLSPRGEDVATWR
;
A
#
# COMPACT_ATOMS: atom_id res chain seq x y z
N MET A 1 9.43 1.63 25.81
CA MET A 1 10.29 1.24 24.67
C MET A 1 9.95 -0.13 24.05
N ILE A 2 8.96 -0.88 24.56
CA ILE A 2 8.61 -2.24 24.08
C ILE A 2 7.58 -2.22 22.92
N ARG A 3 6.75 -1.18 22.81
CA ARG A 3 5.65 -1.12 21.84
C ARG A 3 6.14 -1.01 20.38
N ILE A 4 7.18 -0.22 20.11
CA ILE A 4 7.73 0.02 18.75
C ILE A 4 8.18 -1.27 18.05
N PHE A 5 8.82 -2.20 18.78
CA PHE A 5 9.29 -3.47 18.21
C PHE A 5 8.15 -4.42 17.87
N HIS A 6 7.05 -4.40 18.62
CA HIS A 6 5.90 -5.27 18.36
C HIS A 6 5.08 -4.79 17.13
N HIS A 7 5.09 -3.47 16.86
CA HIS A 7 4.40 -2.85 15.72
C HIS A 7 5.03 -3.23 14.37
N ILE A 8 6.37 -3.19 14.29
CA ILE A 8 7.11 -3.67 13.12
C ILE A 8 6.87 -5.17 12.92
N GLY A 9 6.75 -5.94 14.01
CA GLY A 9 6.47 -7.37 13.96
C GLY A 9 5.17 -7.76 13.25
N ARG A 10 4.07 -6.99 13.43
CA ARG A 10 2.77 -7.28 12.77
C ARG A 10 2.74 -6.89 11.30
N LEU A 11 3.34 -5.75 10.95
CA LEU A 11 3.47 -5.36 9.54
C LEU A 11 4.39 -6.34 8.79
N ASN A 12 5.49 -6.78 9.42
CA ASN A 12 6.35 -7.83 8.86
C ASN A 12 5.61 -9.16 8.72
N ALA A 13 4.81 -9.56 9.71
CA ALA A 13 4.00 -10.77 9.63
C ALA A 13 2.95 -10.70 8.51
N ALA A 14 2.36 -9.53 8.24
CA ALA A 14 1.50 -9.31 7.09
C ALA A 14 2.28 -9.44 5.78
N ALA A 15 3.45 -8.81 5.67
CA ALA A 15 4.32 -8.91 4.49
C ALA A 15 4.79 -10.36 4.23
N ASP A 16 5.14 -11.11 5.28
CA ASP A 16 5.51 -12.53 5.18
C ASP A 16 4.33 -13.38 4.71
N ALA A 17 3.12 -13.11 5.22
CA ALA A 17 1.92 -13.77 4.74
C ALA A 17 1.59 -13.44 3.28
N MET A 18 1.81 -12.19 2.84
CA MET A 18 1.70 -11.79 1.43
C MET A 18 2.70 -12.55 0.55
N ARG A 19 3.97 -12.67 0.97
CA ARG A 19 5.00 -13.46 0.26
C ARG A 19 4.62 -14.94 0.16
N ALA A 20 4.03 -15.48 1.22
CA ALA A 20 3.50 -16.85 1.24
C ALA A 20 2.16 -16.99 0.51
N GLN A 21 1.60 -15.91 -0.05
CA GLN A 21 0.27 -15.85 -0.68
C GLN A 21 -0.89 -16.30 0.24
N ASP A 22 -0.69 -16.26 1.56
CA ASP A 22 -1.72 -16.50 2.56
C ASP A 22 -2.46 -15.18 2.85
N TRP A 23 -3.37 -14.82 1.95
CA TRP A 23 -4.07 -13.54 1.97
C TRP A 23 -5.03 -13.39 3.16
N VAL A 24 -5.56 -14.50 3.69
CA VAL A 24 -6.42 -14.49 4.89
C VAL A 24 -5.57 -14.16 6.12
N LYS A 25 -4.39 -14.75 6.25
CA LYS A 25 -3.45 -14.43 7.33
C LYS A 25 -2.87 -13.03 7.18
N ALA A 26 -2.60 -12.59 5.95
CA ALA A 26 -2.16 -11.23 5.67
C ALA A 26 -3.20 -10.21 6.16
N GLU A 27 -4.47 -10.44 5.85
CA GLU A 27 -5.59 -9.60 6.31
C GLU A 27 -5.70 -9.56 7.83
N ARG A 28 -5.69 -10.71 8.50
CA ARG A 28 -5.74 -10.74 9.97
C ARG A 28 -4.61 -9.94 10.61
N ASN A 29 -3.40 -10.02 10.04
CA ASN A 29 -2.27 -9.26 10.57
C ASN A 29 -2.36 -7.76 10.27
N ILE A 30 -2.88 -7.36 9.10
CA ILE A 30 -3.04 -5.93 8.76
C ILE A 30 -4.17 -5.28 9.56
N GLU A 31 -5.29 -5.96 9.77
CA GLU A 31 -6.38 -5.50 10.64
C GLU A 31 -5.94 -5.36 12.09
N ALA A 32 -5.18 -6.35 12.60
CA ALA A 32 -4.57 -6.26 13.94
C ALA A 32 -3.62 -5.06 14.05
N CYS A 33 -2.89 -4.75 12.97
CA CYS A 33 -2.08 -3.55 12.85
C CYS A 33 -2.93 -2.29 13.05
N PHE A 34 -3.99 -2.10 12.25
CA PHE A 34 -4.88 -0.94 12.36
C PHE A 34 -5.50 -0.78 13.75
N ASN A 35 -5.98 -1.87 14.35
CA ASN A 35 -6.58 -1.86 15.69
C ASN A 35 -5.58 -1.50 16.79
N GLN A 36 -4.33 -1.93 16.64
CA GLN A 36 -3.26 -1.64 17.61
C GLN A 36 -2.66 -0.24 17.42
N PHE A 37 -2.77 0.34 16.21
CA PHE A 37 -2.18 1.62 15.83
C PHE A 37 -2.97 2.86 16.21
N GLY A 38 -3.91 2.80 17.17
CA GLY A 38 -4.59 3.99 17.70
C GLY A 38 -3.67 5.21 17.81
N LEU A 39 -3.78 6.12 16.83
CA LEU A 39 -3.11 7.41 16.63
C LEU A 39 -1.58 7.53 16.77
N GLN A 40 -0.82 6.49 17.11
CA GLN A 40 0.64 6.59 17.36
C GLN A 40 1.45 5.74 16.39
N ILE A 41 1.54 6.20 15.14
CA ILE A 41 2.44 5.58 14.16
C ILE A 41 3.82 6.26 14.25
N PRO A 42 4.91 5.52 14.53
CA PRO A 42 6.22 6.13 14.84
C PRO A 42 6.95 6.74 13.63
N SER A 43 6.52 6.44 12.40
CA SER A 43 7.19 6.87 11.17
C SER A 43 6.19 7.45 10.17
N ARG A 44 6.55 8.59 9.57
CA ARG A 44 5.79 9.22 8.47
C ARG A 44 5.55 8.25 7.31
N ASP A 45 6.51 7.37 7.05
CA ASP A 45 6.44 6.41 5.94
C ASP A 45 5.61 5.16 6.26
N ALA A 46 5.42 4.82 7.54
CA ALA A 46 4.76 3.57 7.89
C ALA A 46 3.24 3.58 7.62
N ILE A 47 2.59 4.74 7.73
CA ILE A 47 1.14 4.85 7.49
C ILE A 47 0.79 4.62 6.01
N PRO A 48 1.44 5.33 5.05
CA PRO A 48 1.15 5.12 3.63
C PRO A 48 1.41 3.67 3.22
N MET A 49 2.44 3.06 3.80
CA MET A 49 2.83 1.69 3.49
C MET A 49 1.86 0.65 4.05
N MET A 50 1.37 0.84 5.27
CA MET A 50 0.33 0.00 5.86
C MET A 50 -0.96 0.08 5.04
N ASN A 51 -1.39 1.29 4.67
CA ASN A 51 -2.60 1.49 3.87
C ASN A 51 -2.46 0.83 2.48
N MET A 52 -1.34 1.02 1.81
CA MET A 52 -1.11 0.42 0.50
C MET A 52 -1.05 -1.12 0.56
N SER A 53 -0.43 -1.68 1.60
CA SER A 53 -0.42 -3.14 1.83
C SER A 53 -1.84 -3.66 2.06
N ALA A 54 -2.64 -2.94 2.86
CA ALA A 54 -4.04 -3.27 3.09
C ALA A 54 -4.85 -3.25 1.79
N ALA A 55 -4.66 -2.25 0.93
CA ALA A 55 -5.34 -2.17 -0.36
C ALA A 55 -5.06 -3.41 -1.25
N VAL A 56 -3.81 -3.86 -1.32
CA VAL A 56 -3.43 -5.08 -2.06
C VAL A 56 -4.05 -6.33 -1.44
N ILE A 57 -4.01 -6.45 -0.11
CA ILE A 57 -4.58 -7.59 0.61
C ILE A 57 -6.10 -7.67 0.38
N TYR A 58 -6.81 -6.55 0.51
CA TYR A 58 -8.25 -6.48 0.29
C TYR A 58 -8.63 -6.75 -1.17
N TYR A 59 -7.84 -6.26 -2.12
CA TYR A 59 -7.98 -6.63 -3.54
C TYR A 59 -7.90 -8.16 -3.73
N ARG A 60 -6.88 -8.80 -3.13
CA ARG A 60 -6.68 -10.26 -3.20
C ARG A 60 -7.78 -11.05 -2.52
N ASN A 61 -8.33 -10.52 -1.42
CA ASN A 61 -9.47 -11.11 -0.71
C ASN A 61 -10.83 -10.70 -1.29
N HIS A 62 -10.88 -10.06 -2.47
CA HIS A 62 -12.12 -9.66 -3.14
C HIS A 62 -13.01 -8.69 -2.33
N LYS A 63 -12.39 -7.80 -1.53
CA LYS A 63 -13.10 -6.80 -0.72
C LYS A 63 -12.91 -5.41 -1.32
N ALA A 64 -13.85 -5.01 -2.20
CA ALA A 64 -13.79 -3.74 -2.92
C ALA A 64 -13.76 -2.51 -1.99
N GLU A 65 -14.75 -2.39 -1.10
CA GLU A 65 -14.92 -1.23 -0.23
C GLU A 65 -13.71 -1.00 0.73
N PRO A 66 -13.17 -2.02 1.43
CA PRO A 66 -11.93 -1.84 2.20
C PRO A 66 -10.71 -1.53 1.34
N ALA A 67 -10.60 -2.10 0.13
CA ALA A 67 -9.50 -1.81 -0.79
C ALA A 67 -9.53 -0.35 -1.23
N LEU A 68 -10.71 0.17 -1.57
CA LEU A 68 -10.91 1.56 -1.97
C LEU A 68 -10.54 2.52 -0.84
N LYS A 69 -11.05 2.31 0.38
CA LYS A 69 -10.72 3.15 1.55
C LYS A 69 -9.22 3.18 1.86
N ALA A 70 -8.56 2.04 1.74
CA ALA A 70 -7.12 1.94 1.96
C ALA A 70 -6.32 2.68 0.86
N LEU A 71 -6.78 2.62 -0.39
CA LEU A 71 -6.20 3.34 -1.51
C LEU A 71 -6.36 4.86 -1.35
N GLU A 72 -7.58 5.33 -1.08
CA GLU A 72 -7.91 6.75 -0.79
C GLU A 72 -7.00 7.31 0.32
N ALA A 73 -6.90 6.57 1.43
CA ALA A 73 -6.07 6.98 2.56
C ALA A 73 -4.57 7.06 2.22
N THR A 74 -4.09 6.26 1.26
CA THR A 74 -2.71 6.33 0.77
C THR A 74 -2.50 7.57 -0.10
N ILE A 75 -3.44 7.84 -1.02
CA ILE A 75 -3.39 8.99 -1.93
C ILE A 75 -3.50 10.31 -1.16
N ASP A 76 -4.36 10.38 -0.14
CA ASP A 76 -4.46 11.57 0.72
C ASP A 76 -3.16 11.86 1.46
N GLN A 77 -2.44 10.82 1.89
CA GLN A 77 -1.15 10.98 2.55
C GLN A 77 -0.04 11.42 1.58
N LEU A 78 -0.08 10.93 0.33
CA LEU A 78 0.78 11.42 -0.74
C LEU A 78 0.57 12.93 -0.98
N ARG A 79 -0.69 13.35 -1.15
CA ARG A 79 -1.05 14.77 -1.34
C ARG A 79 -0.66 15.65 -0.14
N ALA A 80 -0.75 15.11 1.07
CA ALA A 80 -0.34 15.79 2.28
C ALA A 80 1.20 15.84 2.49
N GLY A 81 2.00 15.31 1.56
CA GLY A 81 3.46 15.30 1.65
C GLY A 81 3.98 14.45 2.81
N ARG A 82 3.27 13.38 3.18
CA ARG A 82 3.60 12.52 4.33
C ARG A 82 4.52 11.34 3.99
N VAL A 83 5.04 11.27 2.76
CA VAL A 83 6.08 10.31 2.36
C VAL A 83 7.44 11.02 2.36
N GLY A 84 8.42 10.44 3.05
CA GLY A 84 9.68 11.08 3.43
C GLY A 84 10.67 11.38 2.29
N SER A 85 10.39 10.92 1.08
CA SER A 85 11.20 11.14 -0.12
C SER A 85 10.32 11.35 -1.35
N LEU A 86 10.70 12.28 -2.22
CA LEU A 86 10.04 12.50 -3.51
C LEU A 86 10.07 11.24 -4.40
N SER A 87 11.17 10.49 -4.39
CA SER A 87 11.28 9.26 -5.20
C SER A 87 10.37 8.15 -4.67
N ASP A 88 10.20 8.04 -3.36
CA ASP A 88 9.27 7.09 -2.73
C ASP A 88 7.82 7.52 -2.97
N ALA A 89 7.54 8.82 -2.92
CA ALA A 89 6.21 9.38 -3.21
C ALA A 89 5.80 9.11 -4.67
N SER A 90 6.69 9.37 -5.65
CA SER A 90 6.44 9.05 -7.06
C SER A 90 6.21 7.56 -7.28
N TYR A 91 7.03 6.72 -6.64
CA TYR A 91 6.88 5.27 -6.74
C TYR A 91 5.53 4.82 -6.19
N LEU A 92 5.17 5.30 -5.00
CA LEU A 92 3.91 4.95 -4.35
C LEU A 92 2.71 5.50 -5.14
N ALA A 93 2.80 6.69 -5.74
CA ALA A 93 1.78 7.25 -6.62
C ALA A 93 1.55 6.36 -7.86
N ARG A 94 2.63 5.93 -8.52
CA ARG A 94 2.54 4.97 -9.63
C ARG A 94 1.91 3.65 -9.18
N TYR A 95 2.31 3.16 -8.02
CA TYR A 95 1.79 1.92 -7.47
C TYR A 95 0.29 2.01 -7.14
N CYS A 96 -0.16 3.14 -6.57
CA CYS A 96 -1.57 3.44 -6.37
C CYS A 96 -2.35 3.47 -7.68
N PHE A 97 -1.82 4.14 -8.71
CA PHE A 97 -2.43 4.19 -10.04
C PHE A 97 -2.66 2.78 -10.61
N GLU A 98 -1.61 1.97 -10.64
CA GLU A 98 -1.71 0.61 -11.20
C GLU A 98 -2.69 -0.25 -10.40
N LEU A 99 -2.65 -0.22 -9.05
CA LEU A 99 -3.62 -0.96 -8.24
C LEU A 99 -5.06 -0.49 -8.51
N ALA A 100 -5.28 0.81 -8.64
CA ALA A 100 -6.59 1.38 -8.90
C ALA A 100 -7.17 0.86 -10.23
N GLU A 101 -6.38 0.83 -11.31
CA GLU A 101 -6.79 0.24 -12.59
C GLU A 101 -7.13 -1.26 -12.46
N PHE A 102 -6.33 -2.02 -11.69
CA PHE A 102 -6.62 -3.43 -11.43
C PHE A 102 -7.91 -3.65 -10.64
N CYS A 103 -8.15 -2.82 -9.64
CA CYS A 103 -9.37 -2.86 -8.85
C CYS A 103 -10.59 -2.50 -9.69
N ALA A 104 -10.49 -1.48 -10.55
CA ALA A 104 -11.56 -1.06 -11.45
C ALA A 104 -12.03 -2.22 -12.35
N GLY A 105 -11.10 -2.95 -12.97
CA GLY A 105 -11.43 -4.11 -13.79
C GLY A 105 -11.96 -5.33 -13.01
N ARG A 106 -11.64 -5.45 -11.71
CA ARG A 106 -12.07 -6.57 -10.86
C ARG A 106 -13.40 -6.30 -10.13
N PHE A 107 -13.72 -5.03 -9.88
CA PHE A 107 -14.88 -4.60 -9.10
C PHE A 107 -15.75 -3.63 -9.92
N PRO A 108 -16.59 -4.13 -10.85
CA PRO A 108 -17.37 -3.29 -11.76
C PRO A 108 -18.30 -2.30 -11.03
N ASP A 109 -18.89 -2.73 -9.91
CA ASP A 109 -19.79 -1.89 -9.10
C ASP A 109 -19.07 -0.70 -8.45
N HIS A 110 -17.74 -0.75 -8.35
CA HIS A 110 -16.88 0.29 -7.78
C HIS A 110 -15.92 0.90 -8.82
N GLU A 111 -16.08 0.54 -10.10
CA GLU A 111 -15.19 0.96 -11.19
C GLU A 111 -15.03 2.49 -11.25
N PRO A 112 -16.10 3.31 -11.20
CA PRO A 112 -15.96 4.77 -11.27
C PRO A 112 -15.13 5.34 -10.10
N ALA A 113 -15.25 4.76 -8.90
CA ALA A 113 -14.52 5.20 -7.72
C ALA A 113 -13.03 4.85 -7.83
N PHE A 114 -12.70 3.63 -8.27
CA PHE A 114 -11.31 3.24 -8.50
C PHE A 114 -10.65 4.06 -9.63
N LEU A 115 -11.37 4.33 -10.72
CA LEU A 115 -10.84 5.18 -11.80
C LEU A 115 -10.62 6.64 -11.35
N ALA A 116 -11.48 7.16 -10.47
CA ALA A 116 -11.26 8.47 -9.87
C ALA A 116 -9.97 8.49 -9.03
N GLU A 117 -9.73 7.47 -8.20
CA GLU A 117 -8.49 7.34 -7.44
C GLU A 117 -7.26 7.09 -8.33
N ALA A 118 -7.41 6.37 -9.45
CA ALA A 118 -6.35 6.24 -10.45
C ALA A 118 -5.93 7.60 -11.00
N SER A 119 -6.90 8.41 -11.44
CA SER A 119 -6.66 9.78 -11.92
C SER A 119 -5.94 10.63 -10.87
N ARG A 120 -6.41 10.57 -9.61
CA ARG A 120 -5.77 11.29 -8.50
C ARG A 120 -4.33 10.84 -8.25
N ALA A 121 -4.05 9.54 -8.33
CA ALA A 121 -2.71 9.00 -8.18
C ALA A 121 -1.78 9.42 -9.33
N GLN A 122 -2.31 9.47 -10.55
CA GLN A 122 -1.58 9.94 -11.73
C GLN A 122 -1.14 11.40 -11.58
N GLU A 123 -1.99 12.28 -11.05
CA GLU A 123 -1.64 13.68 -10.74
C GLU A 123 -0.48 13.81 -9.74
N GLN A 124 -0.26 12.81 -8.90
CA GLN A 124 0.86 12.77 -7.94
C GLN A 124 2.13 12.14 -8.53
N THR A 125 2.08 11.62 -9.75
CA THR A 125 3.21 10.92 -10.37
C THR A 125 4.20 11.93 -10.97
N LEU A 126 5.27 12.23 -10.23
CA LEU A 126 6.40 13.03 -10.71
C LEU A 126 7.42 12.17 -11.48
N PRO A 127 8.31 12.77 -12.31
CA PRO A 127 9.40 12.05 -12.99
C PRO A 127 10.16 11.13 -12.05
N PHE A 128 10.06 9.83 -12.32
CA PHE A 128 10.47 8.76 -11.43
C PHE A 128 11.89 8.28 -11.76
N ASN A 129 12.72 8.09 -10.74
CA ASN A 129 13.99 7.36 -10.87
C ASN A 129 13.97 6.12 -9.95
N PRO A 130 13.81 4.91 -10.50
CA PRO A 130 13.72 3.68 -9.71
C PRO A 130 14.96 3.45 -8.84
N ARG A 131 16.12 3.95 -9.26
CA ARG A 131 17.39 3.78 -8.54
C ARG A 131 17.48 4.63 -7.26
N LYS A 132 16.54 5.55 -7.05
CA LYS A 132 16.48 6.44 -5.88
C LYS A 132 15.39 6.05 -4.88
N VAL A 133 14.59 5.02 -5.18
CA VAL A 133 13.63 4.47 -4.21
C VAL A 133 14.41 3.70 -3.15
N ARG A 134 14.09 3.91 -1.88
CA ARG A 134 14.82 3.22 -0.82
C ARG A 134 14.52 1.72 -0.83
N ARG A 135 15.53 0.89 -0.57
CA ARG A 135 15.41 -0.58 -0.64
C ARG A 135 14.52 -1.16 0.44
N ASP A 136 14.54 -0.58 1.64
CA ASP A 136 13.62 -0.89 2.73
C ASP A 136 12.16 -0.56 2.35
N PHE A 137 11.95 0.56 1.64
CA PHE A 137 10.64 0.93 1.08
C PHE A 137 10.10 -0.15 0.13
N LEU A 138 10.92 -0.64 -0.81
CA LEU A 138 10.55 -1.72 -1.73
C LEU A 138 10.35 -3.07 -1.03
N SER A 139 11.14 -3.38 0.00
CA SER A 139 11.08 -4.68 0.70
C SER A 139 9.74 -4.95 1.39
N LEU A 140 9.01 -3.89 1.71
CA LEU A 140 7.70 -3.92 2.34
C LEU A 140 6.54 -4.00 1.32
N PHE A 141 6.84 -3.83 0.03
CA PHE A 141 5.96 -4.14 -1.10
C PHE A 141 6.55 -5.31 -1.89
N PRO A 142 6.55 -6.54 -1.35
CA PRO A 142 7.21 -7.66 -2.02
C PRO A 142 6.53 -8.06 -3.34
N LEU A 143 5.27 -7.66 -3.52
CA LEU A 143 4.46 -8.07 -4.65
C LEU A 143 3.69 -6.88 -5.20
N SER A 144 3.64 -6.78 -6.51
CA SER A 144 2.80 -5.84 -7.23
C SER A 144 1.31 -6.19 -7.11
N PRO A 145 0.39 -5.32 -7.58
CA PRO A 145 -1.02 -5.70 -7.71
C PRO A 145 -1.20 -6.99 -8.53
N ARG A 146 -0.35 -7.20 -9.54
CA ARG A 146 -0.31 -8.39 -10.40
C ARG A 146 0.24 -9.62 -9.68
N GLY A 147 0.93 -9.44 -8.56
CA GLY A 147 1.57 -10.52 -7.80
C GLY A 147 2.96 -10.84 -8.33
N GLU A 148 3.56 -9.93 -9.07
CA GLU A 148 4.93 -10.00 -9.55
C GLU A 148 5.86 -9.41 -8.49
N ASP A 149 7.09 -9.90 -8.40
CA ASP A 149 8.08 -9.33 -7.49
C ASP A 149 8.42 -7.90 -7.92
N VAL A 150 8.13 -6.94 -7.05
CA VAL A 150 8.39 -5.52 -7.27
C VAL A 150 9.88 -5.24 -7.48
N ALA A 151 10.78 -6.06 -6.91
CA ALA A 151 12.22 -5.93 -7.14
C ALA A 151 12.62 -6.17 -8.60
N THR A 152 11.73 -6.76 -9.41
CA THR A 152 11.94 -7.00 -10.84
C THR A 152 11.40 -5.89 -11.74
N TRP A 153 10.65 -4.94 -11.19
CA TRP A 153 10.14 -3.78 -11.92
C TRP A 153 11.30 -2.81 -12.21
N ARG A 154 11.87 -2.91 -13.41
CA ARG A 154 12.94 -2.03 -13.92
C ARG A 154 12.40 -0.86 -14.70
#